data_AF-U1I052-F1
#
_entry.id   AF-U1I052-F1
#
_cell.length_a   1.000
_cell.length_b   1.000
_cell.length_c   1.000
_cell.angle_alpha   90.00
_cell.angle_beta   90.00
_cell.angle_gamma   90.00
#
_symmetry.space_group_name_H-M   'P 1'
#
loop_
_entity.id
_entity.type
_entity.pdbx_description
1 polymer ?
#
loop_
_entity_poly.entity_id
_entity_poly.type
_entity_poly.pdbx_seq_one_letter_code
_entity_poly.pdbx_strand_id
1 'polypeptide(L)'
;MDLEIIHDISSDGPAKSFAYRRLQYLEGRYNLYSLLNEYEEVAETKKVPHRDFYNVRKVDTHVHHSACMNQKHLLRFIKSKMKKCPEEVVLFRDGKTLTLREVFESINLTAYDLSIDTL
;
A
#
# COMPACT_ATOMS: atom_id res chain seq x y z
N MET A 1 -9.47 32.09 -5.15
CA MET A 1 -10.89 32.33 -4.86
C MET A 1 -11.50 31.22 -4.02
N ASP A 2 -11.90 30.06 -4.56
CA ASP A 2 -12.54 29.00 -3.72
C ASP A 2 -11.61 28.38 -2.68
N LEU A 3 -10.34 28.15 -3.04
CA LEU A 3 -9.35 27.60 -2.12
C LEU A 3 -9.09 28.55 -0.92
N GLU A 4 -9.05 29.86 -1.17
CA GLU A 4 -8.86 30.88 -0.11
C GLU A 4 -10.05 30.90 0.83
N ILE A 5 -11.27 30.85 0.30
CA ILE A 5 -12.50 30.78 1.11
C ILE A 5 -12.49 29.54 2.02
N ILE A 6 -12.11 28.37 1.48
CA ILE A 6 -11.99 27.15 2.28
C ILE A 6 -10.91 27.31 3.35
N HIS A 7 -9.77 27.93 3.01
CA HIS A 7 -8.69 28.15 3.95
C HIS A 7 -9.12 29.06 5.10
N ASP A 8 -9.84 30.14 4.80
CA ASP A 8 -10.35 31.10 5.78
C ASP A 8 -11.36 30.43 6.72
N ILE A 9 -12.34 29.71 6.18
CA ILE A 9 -13.34 28.96 6.97
C ILE A 9 -12.66 27.87 7.81
N SER A 10 -11.72 27.14 7.22
CA SER A 10 -10.99 26.08 7.94
C SER A 10 -10.15 26.66 9.06
N SER A 11 -9.75 27.93 8.97
CA SER A 11 -8.89 28.63 9.92
C SER A 11 -9.67 29.38 11.00
N ASP A 12 -10.95 29.68 10.77
CA ASP A 12 -11.85 30.38 11.68
C ASP A 12 -11.98 29.66 13.04
N GLY A 13 -11.75 30.41 14.13
CA GLY A 13 -11.69 29.89 15.49
C GLY A 13 -13.02 29.29 15.99
N PRO A 14 -14.15 30.01 15.87
CA PRO A 14 -15.48 29.49 16.19
C PRO A 14 -15.84 28.24 15.38
N ALA A 15 -15.63 28.25 14.06
CA ALA A 15 -15.91 27.09 13.21
C ALA A 15 -15.09 25.86 13.62
N LYS A 16 -13.77 26.02 13.86
CA LYS A 16 -12.91 24.96 14.39
C LYS A 16 -13.41 24.41 15.72
N SER A 17 -13.72 25.29 16.67
CA SER A 17 -14.16 24.90 18.02
C SER A 17 -15.47 24.11 17.97
N PHE A 18 -16.41 24.55 17.11
CA PHE A 18 -17.65 23.84 16.87
C PHE A 18 -17.41 22.47 16.23
N ALA A 19 -16.62 22.40 15.16
CA ALA A 19 -16.30 21.14 14.47
C ALA A 19 -15.63 20.15 15.42
N TYR A 20 -14.67 20.60 16.23
CA TYR A 20 -14.00 19.77 17.23
C TYR A 20 -14.98 19.19 18.25
N ARG A 21 -15.84 20.04 18.85
CA ARG A 21 -16.87 19.58 19.81
C ARG A 21 -17.82 18.57 19.17
N ARG A 22 -18.19 18.79 17.90
CA ARG A 22 -19.04 17.86 17.15
C ARG A 22 -18.34 16.52 16.92
N LEU A 23 -17.07 16.51 16.54
CA LEU A 23 -16.29 15.29 16.35
C LEU A 23 -16.18 14.50 17.67
N GLN A 24 -15.86 15.18 18.78
CA GLN A 24 -15.81 14.57 20.11
C GLN A 24 -17.16 13.96 20.53
N TYR A 25 -18.26 14.66 20.25
CA TYR A 25 -19.60 14.14 20.51
C TYR A 25 -19.91 12.90 19.66
N LEU A 26 -19.55 12.90 18.37
CA LEU A 26 -19.78 11.76 17.47
C LEU A 26 -18.94 10.55 17.90
N GLU A 27 -17.70 10.75 18.29
CA GLU A 27 -16.82 9.71 18.85
C GLU A 27 -17.40 9.14 20.15
N GLY A 28 -17.80 10.00 21.08
CA GLY A 28 -18.45 9.57 22.33
C GLY A 28 -19.73 8.78 22.09
N ARG A 29 -20.55 9.18 21.12
CA ARG A 29 -21.76 8.44 20.70
C ARG A 29 -21.42 7.06 20.13
N TYR A 30 -20.40 6.98 19.29
CA TYR A 30 -19.97 5.69 18.71
C TYR A 30 -19.44 4.76 19.79
N ASN A 31 -18.61 5.25 20.71
CA ASN A 31 -18.09 4.45 21.82
C ASN A 31 -19.20 3.90 22.72
N LEU A 32 -20.21 4.73 23.03
CA LEU A 32 -21.38 4.26 23.78
C LEU A 32 -22.17 3.21 23.00
N TYR A 33 -22.36 3.41 21.69
CA TYR A 33 -23.01 2.42 20.84
C TYR A 33 -22.26 1.08 20.87
N SER A 34 -20.94 1.07 20.65
CA SER A 34 -20.15 -0.15 20.70
C SER A 34 -20.24 -0.85 22.05
N LEU A 35 -20.14 -0.11 23.17
CA LEU A 35 -20.26 -0.69 24.52
C LEU A 35 -21.62 -1.36 24.76
N LEU A 36 -22.70 -0.78 24.24
CA LEU A 36 -24.05 -1.30 24.43
C LEU A 36 -24.41 -2.44 23.48
N ASN A 37 -23.79 -2.52 22.30
CA ASN A 37 -24.24 -3.38 21.21
C ASN A 37 -23.19 -4.43 20.76
N GLU A 38 -21.97 -4.45 21.32
CA GLU A 38 -20.91 -5.37 20.86
C GLU A 38 -21.34 -6.84 20.84
N TYR A 39 -22.09 -7.30 21.85
CA TYR A 39 -22.52 -8.70 21.95
C TYR A 39 -23.54 -9.05 20.87
N GLU A 40 -24.44 -8.12 20.56
CA GLU A 40 -25.43 -8.29 19.50
C GLU A 40 -24.75 -8.30 18.13
N GLU A 41 -23.83 -7.35 17.87
CA GLU A 41 -23.08 -7.31 16.60
C GLU A 41 -22.25 -8.58 16.36
N VAL A 42 -21.61 -9.11 17.40
CA VAL A 42 -20.88 -10.38 17.32
C VAL A 42 -21.83 -11.56 17.10
N ALA A 43 -22.99 -11.58 17.75
CA ALA A 43 -23.99 -12.62 17.56
C ALA A 43 -24.54 -12.62 16.12
N GLU A 44 -24.86 -11.44 15.57
CA GLU A 44 -25.32 -11.30 14.19
C GLU A 44 -24.24 -11.73 13.18
N THR A 45 -22.98 -11.37 13.41
CA THR A 45 -21.87 -11.81 12.54
C THR A 45 -21.75 -13.34 12.53
N LYS A 46 -21.91 -14.00 13.69
CA LYS A 46 -21.85 -15.46 13.80
C LYS A 46 -23.01 -16.17 13.11
N LYS A 47 -24.16 -15.52 12.93
CA LYS A 47 -25.31 -16.07 12.19
C LYS A 47 -25.07 -16.15 10.68
N VAL A 48 -24.07 -15.43 10.15
CA VAL A 48 -23.74 -15.43 8.72
C VAL A 48 -22.52 -16.35 8.48
N PRO A 49 -22.74 -17.62 8.12
CA PRO A 49 -21.64 -18.55 7.86
C PRO A 49 -20.80 -18.06 6.66
N HIS A 50 -19.50 -18.37 6.69
CA HIS A 50 -18.55 -18.01 5.63
C HIS A 50 -18.41 -16.50 5.35
N ARG A 51 -18.80 -15.63 6.29
CA ARG A 51 -18.64 -14.17 6.15
C ARG A 51 -17.74 -13.57 7.22
N ASP A 52 -16.51 -14.07 7.24
CA ASP A 52 -15.45 -13.66 8.17
C ASP A 52 -14.42 -12.71 7.54
N PHE A 53 -13.40 -12.37 8.33
CA PHE A 53 -12.28 -11.55 7.90
C PHE A 53 -11.47 -12.13 6.74
N TYR A 54 -11.61 -13.39 6.33
CA TYR A 54 -10.93 -13.90 5.14
C TYR A 54 -11.84 -13.81 3.91
N ASN A 55 -13.13 -14.03 4.11
CA ASN A 55 -14.10 -14.16 3.02
C ASN A 55 -14.73 -12.83 2.55
N VAL A 56 -14.75 -11.78 3.38
CA VAL A 56 -15.22 -10.48 2.90
C VAL A 56 -14.24 -9.88 1.88
N ARG A 57 -14.73 -9.18 0.85
CA ARG A 57 -13.86 -8.57 -0.17
C ARG A 57 -13.28 -7.28 0.39
N LYS A 58 -11.96 -7.13 0.37
CA LYS A 58 -11.25 -5.88 0.70
C LYS A 58 -10.47 -5.42 -0.52
N VAL A 59 -10.36 -4.11 -0.65
CA VAL A 59 -9.61 -3.46 -1.72
C VAL A 59 -8.60 -2.54 -1.06
N ASP A 60 -7.35 -2.59 -1.53
CA ASP A 60 -6.36 -1.58 -1.18
C ASP A 60 -6.69 -0.30 -1.94
N THR A 61 -7.02 0.77 -1.21
CA THR A 61 -7.47 2.04 -1.79
C THR A 61 -6.32 2.97 -2.15
N HIS A 62 -5.09 2.65 -1.74
CA HIS A 62 -3.93 3.49 -1.98
C HIS A 62 -2.68 2.63 -2.19
N VAL A 63 -2.47 2.23 -3.45
CA VAL A 63 -1.33 1.42 -3.87
C VAL A 63 -0.57 2.11 -5.00
N HIS A 64 0.76 2.12 -4.88
CA HIS A 64 1.64 2.53 -5.97
C HIS A 64 1.97 1.31 -6.83
N HIS A 65 1.68 1.39 -8.14
CA HIS A 65 1.85 0.24 -9.03
C HIS A 65 3.29 -0.32 -9.03
N SER A 66 4.30 0.54 -9.01
CA SER A 66 5.71 0.13 -8.99
C SER A 66 6.15 -0.55 -7.69
N ALA A 67 5.43 -0.33 -6.60
CA ALA A 67 5.76 -0.83 -5.27
C ALA A 67 4.75 -1.88 -4.76
N CYS A 68 3.85 -2.38 -5.61
CA CYS A 68 2.81 -3.34 -5.18
C CYS A 68 3.36 -4.76 -4.97
N MET A 69 4.56 -5.06 -5.45
CA MET A 69 5.17 -6.38 -5.39
C MET A 69 5.97 -6.55 -4.10
N ASN A 70 5.77 -7.68 -3.43
CA ASN A 70 6.64 -8.08 -2.32
C ASN A 70 8.09 -8.23 -2.81
N GLN A 71 9.06 -7.70 -2.04
CA GLN A 71 10.49 -7.73 -2.38
C GLN A 71 11.03 -9.15 -2.62
N LYS A 72 10.59 -10.15 -1.85
CA LYS A 72 10.95 -11.56 -2.06
C LYS A 72 10.45 -12.08 -3.42
N HIS A 73 9.27 -11.64 -3.85
CA HIS A 73 8.71 -12.00 -5.14
C HIS A 73 9.52 -11.36 -6.28
N LEU A 74 9.80 -10.06 -6.16
CA LEU A 74 10.61 -9.31 -7.12
C LEU A 74 12.02 -9.88 -7.25
N LEU A 75 12.69 -10.15 -6.12
CA LEU A 75 14.01 -10.78 -6.09
C LEU A 75 14.01 -12.14 -6.80
N ARG A 76 13.02 -12.99 -6.51
CA ARG A 76 12.88 -14.30 -7.16
C ARG A 76 12.66 -14.16 -8.66
N PHE A 77 11.89 -13.17 -9.10
CA PHE A 77 11.67 -12.88 -10.52
C PHE A 77 12.99 -12.49 -11.21
N ILE A 78 13.75 -11.56 -10.62
CA ILE A 78 15.05 -11.12 -11.14
C ILE A 78 16.02 -12.29 -11.26
N LYS A 79 16.19 -13.09 -10.19
CA LYS A 79 17.06 -14.28 -10.21
C LYS A 79 16.61 -15.32 -11.25
N SER A 80 15.30 -15.52 -11.40
CA SER A 80 14.75 -16.43 -12.42
C SER A 80 15.05 -15.94 -13.84
N LYS A 81 14.93 -14.63 -14.09
CA LYS A 81 15.21 -14.03 -15.41
C LYS A 81 16.69 -14.14 -15.76
N MET A 82 17.58 -13.85 -14.82
CA MET A 82 19.02 -14.07 -14.98
C MET A 82 19.37 -15.51 -15.37
N LYS A 83 18.72 -16.51 -14.76
CA LYS A 83 18.98 -17.92 -15.03
C LYS A 83 18.48 -18.39 -16.39
N LYS A 84 17.31 -17.90 -16.83
CA LYS A 84 16.61 -18.43 -18.02
C LYS A 84 16.87 -17.63 -19.29
N CYS A 85 17.09 -16.33 -19.17
CA CYS A 85 17.20 -15.41 -20.29
C CYS A 85 18.42 -14.46 -20.15
N PRO A 86 19.64 -14.96 -19.87
CA PRO A 86 20.80 -14.09 -19.63
C PRO A 86 21.18 -13.24 -20.86
N GLU A 87 20.97 -13.77 -22.06
CA GLU A 87 21.35 -13.12 -23.34
C GLU A 87 20.25 -12.19 -23.90
N GLU A 88 19.15 -12.00 -23.17
CA GLU A 88 18.06 -11.11 -23.60
C GLU A 88 18.55 -9.66 -23.58
N VAL A 89 18.42 -8.95 -24.71
CA VAL A 89 18.81 -7.53 -24.80
C VAL A 89 17.79 -6.69 -24.05
N VAL A 90 18.21 -6.00 -22.98
CA VAL A 90 17.31 -5.28 -22.05
C VAL A 90 17.58 -3.80 -21.95
N LEU A 91 18.74 -3.32 -22.39
CA LEU A 91 19.14 -1.93 -22.24
C LEU A 91 19.94 -1.45 -23.45
N PHE A 92 19.69 -0.22 -23.90
CA PHE A 92 20.57 0.49 -24.82
C PHE A 92 21.18 1.68 -24.08
N ARG A 93 22.50 1.70 -23.94
CA ARG A 93 23.25 2.74 -23.22
C ARG A 93 24.60 2.94 -23.89
N ASP A 94 25.05 4.19 -23.99
CA ASP A 94 26.36 4.57 -24.56
C ASP A 94 26.62 4.03 -25.97
N GLY A 95 25.58 3.99 -26.82
CA GLY A 95 25.67 3.48 -28.18
C GLY A 95 25.75 1.95 -28.28
N LYS A 96 25.60 1.23 -27.18
CA LYS A 96 25.64 -0.23 -27.11
C LYS A 96 24.32 -0.81 -26.60
N THR A 97 23.89 -1.90 -27.22
CA THR A 97 22.86 -2.78 -26.69
C THR A 97 23.49 -3.74 -25.69
N LEU A 98 22.95 -3.80 -24.48
CA LEU A 98 23.40 -4.68 -23.41
C LEU A 98 22.36 -5.77 -23.16
N THR A 99 22.85 -6.99 -23.04
CA THR A 99 22.12 -8.14 -22.53
C THR A 99 21.91 -8.04 -21.03
N LEU A 100 20.95 -8.80 -20.51
CA LEU A 100 20.67 -8.86 -19.07
C LEU A 100 21.91 -9.29 -18.27
N ARG A 101 22.73 -10.19 -18.81
CA ARG A 101 24.02 -10.59 -18.24
C ARG A 101 25.00 -9.42 -18.16
N GLU A 102 25.20 -8.71 -19.26
CA GLU A 102 26.14 -7.59 -19.34
C GLU A 102 25.74 -6.43 -18.41
N VAL A 103 24.43 -6.21 -18.21
CA VAL A 103 23.95 -5.23 -17.22
C VAL A 103 24.39 -5.59 -15.81
N PHE A 104 24.29 -6.86 -15.41
CA PHE A 104 24.69 -7.33 -14.09
C PHE A 104 26.22 -7.28 -13.87
N GLU A 105 26.98 -7.62 -14.91
CA GLU A 105 28.44 -7.47 -14.92
C GLU A 105 28.84 -6.00 -14.76
N SER A 106 28.12 -5.06 -15.40
CA SER A 106 28.43 -3.63 -15.32
C SER A 106 28.25 -3.01 -13.93
N ILE A 107 27.38 -3.60 -13.10
CA ILE A 107 27.15 -3.18 -11.71
C ILE A 107 27.93 -4.04 -10.71
N ASN A 108 28.81 -4.93 -11.20
CA ASN A 108 29.63 -5.85 -10.41
C ASN A 108 28.80 -6.68 -9.39
N LEU A 109 27.62 -7.14 -9.79
CA LEU A 109 26.75 -7.98 -8.97
C LEU A 109 26.47 -9.31 -9.66
N THR A 110 26.58 -10.41 -8.92
CA THR A 110 26.06 -11.69 -9.38
C THR A 110 24.62 -11.91 -8.92
N ALA A 111 23.92 -12.84 -9.56
CA ALA A 111 22.59 -13.26 -9.10
C ALA A 111 22.60 -13.89 -7.68
N TYR A 112 23.77 -14.36 -7.21
CA TYR A 112 23.94 -14.87 -5.85
C TYR A 112 24.02 -13.73 -4.83
N ASP A 113 24.71 -12.65 -5.17
CA ASP A 113 24.93 -11.49 -4.28
C ASP A 113 23.67 -10.65 -4.07
N LEU A 114 22.68 -10.79 -4.97
CA LEU A 114 21.40 -10.10 -4.86
C LEU A 114 20.60 -10.59 -3.65
N SER A 115 20.36 -9.69 -2.71
CA SER A 115 19.51 -9.85 -1.54
C SER A 115 18.34 -8.86 -1.58
N ILE A 116 17.51 -8.91 -0.54
CA ILE A 116 16.43 -7.92 -0.36
C ILE A 116 17.02 -6.54 -0.02
N ASP A 117 18.13 -6.51 0.73
CA ASP A 117 18.77 -5.25 1.18
C ASP A 117 19.55 -4.54 0.06
N THR A 118 19.90 -5.27 -1.00
CA THR A 118 20.57 -4.72 -2.19
C THR A 118 19.60 -4.24 -3.27
N LEU A 119 18.29 -4.38 -3.04
CA LEU A 119 17.20 -4.13 -4.00
C LEU A 119 16.59 -2.73 -3.87
#